data_AF-A0A2G2V002-F1
#
_entry.id   AF-A0A2G2V002-F1
#
_cell.length_a   1.000
_cell.length_b   1.000
_cell.length_c   1.000
_cell.angle_alpha   90.00
_cell.angle_beta   90.00
_cell.angle_gamma   90.00
#
_symmetry.space_group_name_H-M   'P 1'
#
loop_
_entity.id
_entity.type
_entity.pdbx_description
1 polymer ?
#
loop_
_entity_poly.entity_id
_entity_poly.type
_entity_poly.pdbx_seq_one_letter_code
_entity_poly.pdbx_strand_id
1 'polypeptide(L)'
;MSIGFVLWDVFPIPLFKWIDFQGHVKYMKRTFKDIDCVLQSWLDEHVKKRERVNFVEGNEEDFIDVMLSMMSNEDFVDGYSREPTIKATALSMVLVASDTTAIHLNWVMATLLNHRDAMKKVQDELDTNVGRNRWVEESDIKDLVYFQAVVKETLRLYPPAPLLAPHESVEDCIVQGCHIPKGTRLWVNTMKLHRDPKIWSNPDTFDPERFLTSQAGVDVRGHQYEFIPFGSGRRSCPGITYATQVTHLAIAHLLQGFDFSTPSDEPLDMKEGLGVTMRKADPIEVLITPRLPSVLYKF
;
A
#
# COMPACT_ATOMS: atom_id res chain seq x y z
N MET A 1 1.68 -2.53 -12.40
CA MET A 1 1.02 -3.60 -13.18
C MET A 1 0.33 -2.93 -14.35
N SER A 2 0.89 -3.01 -15.57
CA SER A 2 0.24 -2.44 -16.76
C SER A 2 -0.98 -3.28 -17.10
N ILE A 3 -2.13 -2.63 -17.33
CA ILE A 3 -3.34 -3.31 -17.81
C ILE A 3 -3.12 -3.62 -19.29
N GLY A 4 -2.73 -4.86 -19.59
CA GLY A 4 -2.78 -5.40 -20.95
C GLY A 4 -4.10 -6.10 -21.15
N PHE A 5 -4.90 -5.66 -22.12
CA PHE A 5 -6.13 -6.36 -22.50
C PHE A 5 -5.78 -7.48 -23.48
N VAL A 6 -6.28 -8.70 -23.26
CA VAL A 6 -6.25 -9.73 -24.30
C VAL A 6 -7.47 -9.60 -25.21
N LEU A 7 -7.40 -10.15 -26.43
CA LEU A 7 -8.51 -10.08 -27.38
C LEU A 7 -9.83 -10.63 -26.83
N TRP A 8 -9.76 -11.61 -25.93
CA TRP A 8 -10.93 -12.13 -25.22
C TRP A 8 -11.62 -11.08 -24.35
N ASP A 9 -10.87 -10.16 -23.72
CA ASP A 9 -11.43 -9.14 -22.83
C ASP A 9 -12.25 -8.10 -23.61
N VAL A 10 -11.89 -7.86 -24.87
CA VAL A 10 -12.56 -6.89 -25.76
C VAL A 10 -13.65 -7.57 -26.60
N PHE A 11 -13.38 -8.79 -27.06
CA PHE A 11 -14.27 -9.58 -27.90
C PHE A 11 -14.45 -10.96 -27.25
N PRO A 12 -15.54 -11.22 -26.53
CA PRO A 12 -15.78 -12.48 -25.82
C PRO A 12 -16.17 -13.61 -26.78
N ILE A 13 -15.34 -13.86 -27.79
CA ILE A 13 -15.45 -14.95 -28.76
C ILE A 13 -14.56 -16.09 -28.27
N PRO A 14 -15.10 -17.31 -28.04
CA PRO A 14 -14.35 -18.42 -27.41
C PRO A 14 -13.01 -18.77 -28.07
N LEU A 15 -12.89 -18.54 -29.39
CA LEU A 15 -11.64 -18.72 -30.14
C LEU A 15 -10.51 -17.82 -29.62
N PHE A 16 -10.81 -16.58 -29.25
CA PHE A 16 -9.83 -15.59 -28.80
C PHE A 16 -9.27 -15.88 -27.41
N LYS A 17 -9.92 -16.75 -26.63
CA LYS A 17 -9.37 -17.25 -25.36
C LYS A 17 -8.04 -17.99 -25.54
N TRP A 18 -7.83 -18.57 -26.72
CA TRP A 18 -6.63 -19.36 -27.04
C TRP A 18 -5.54 -18.52 -27.71
N ILE A 19 -5.84 -17.27 -28.07
CA ILE A 19 -4.96 -16.43 -28.88
C ILE A 19 -4.37 -15.30 -28.03
N ASP A 20 -3.13 -15.49 -27.60
CA ASP A 20 -2.33 -14.54 -26.83
C ASP A 20 -1.34 -13.79 -27.76
N PHE A 21 -1.85 -13.00 -28.71
CA PHE A 21 -1.02 -12.31 -29.73
C PHE A 21 0.08 -11.44 -29.11
N GLN A 22 -0.22 -10.76 -28.00
CA GLN A 22 0.72 -9.88 -27.30
C GLN A 22 1.64 -10.62 -26.32
N GLY A 23 1.40 -11.93 -26.11
CA GLY A 23 2.21 -12.77 -25.22
C GLY A 23 2.02 -12.48 -23.73
N HIS A 24 1.00 -11.71 -23.34
CA HIS A 24 0.77 -11.31 -21.94
C HIS A 24 0.45 -12.51 -21.05
N VAL A 25 -0.38 -13.44 -21.51
CA VAL A 25 -0.74 -14.64 -20.75
C VAL A 25 0.47 -15.58 -20.62
N LYS A 26 1.24 -15.76 -21.71
CA LYS A 26 2.46 -16.56 -21.71
C LYS A 26 3.51 -15.96 -20.77
N TYR A 27 3.69 -14.64 -20.80
CA TYR A 27 4.61 -13.93 -19.90
C TYR A 27 4.18 -14.10 -18.43
N MET A 28 2.90 -13.86 -18.12
CA MET A 28 2.35 -14.04 -16.77
C MET A 28 2.56 -15.47 -16.24
N LYS A 29 2.33 -16.50 -17.07
CA LYS A 29 2.58 -17.90 -16.70
C LYS A 29 4.06 -18.19 -16.42
N ARG A 30 4.96 -17.59 -17.21
CA ARG A 30 6.41 -17.74 -17.01
C ARG A 30 6.84 -17.07 -15.70
N THR A 31 6.43 -15.82 -15.48
CA THR A 31 6.69 -15.09 -14.23
C THR A 31 6.13 -15.84 -13.02
N PHE A 32 4.92 -16.39 -13.12
CA PHE A 32 4.35 -17.21 -12.05
C PHE A 32 5.20 -18.45 -11.74
N LYS A 33 5.72 -19.13 -12.77
CA LYS A 33 6.60 -20.29 -12.58
C LYS A 33 7.89 -19.90 -11.85
N ASP A 34 8.50 -18.79 -12.24
CA ASP A 34 9.74 -18.31 -11.61
C ASP A 34 9.49 -17.93 -10.13
N ILE A 35 8.37 -17.26 -9.84
CA ILE A 35 7.94 -16.93 -8.47
C ILE A 35 7.64 -18.20 -7.66
N ASP A 36 6.92 -19.16 -8.23
CA ASP A 36 6.56 -20.40 -7.55
C ASP A 36 7.81 -21.22 -7.15
N CYS A 37 8.86 -21.23 -7.99
CA CYS A 37 10.14 -21.85 -7.63
C CYS A 37 10.79 -21.20 -6.40
N VAL A 38 10.73 -19.87 -6.28
CA VAL A 38 11.24 -19.14 -5.11
C VAL A 38 10.42 -19.46 -3.87
N LEU A 39 9.09 -19.38 -3.96
CA LEU A 39 8.19 -19.68 -2.85
C LEU A 39 8.30 -21.13 -2.38
N GLN A 40 8.49 -22.08 -3.30
CA GLN A 40 8.74 -23.47 -2.94
C GLN A 40 10.06 -23.61 -2.17
N SER A 41 11.12 -22.92 -2.62
CA SER A 41 12.41 -22.96 -1.93
C SER A 41 12.31 -22.40 -0.51
N TRP A 42 11.59 -21.29 -0.32
CA TRP A 42 11.30 -20.74 1.00
C TRP A 42 10.52 -21.73 1.87
N LEU A 43 9.45 -22.33 1.35
CA LEU A 43 8.65 -23.29 2.09
C LEU A 43 9.47 -24.53 2.52
N ASP A 44 10.25 -25.09 1.60
CA ASP A 44 11.10 -26.26 1.86
C ASP A 44 12.15 -25.98 2.95
N GLU A 45 12.70 -24.76 2.98
CA GLU A 45 13.62 -24.32 4.02
C GLU A 45 12.96 -24.31 5.41
N HIS A 46 11.74 -23.75 5.50
CA HIS A 46 10.97 -23.71 6.75
C HIS A 46 10.55 -25.11 7.24
N VAL A 47 10.15 -25.99 6.32
CA VAL A 47 9.83 -27.39 6.66
C VAL A 47 11.07 -28.10 7.21
N LYS A 48 12.22 -27.98 6.52
CA LYS A 48 13.49 -28.58 6.98
C LYS A 48 13.98 -28.00 8.31
N LYS A 49 13.81 -26.70 8.52
CA LYS A 49 14.13 -26.02 9.80
C LYS A 49 13.35 -26.65 10.95
N ARG A 50 12.06 -26.95 10.75
CA ARG A 50 11.18 -27.60 11.74
C ARG A 50 11.55 -29.06 12.02
N GLU A 51 11.98 -29.81 11.01
CA GLU A 51 12.39 -31.21 11.17
C GLU A 51 13.71 -31.37 11.93
N ARG A 52 14.62 -30.38 11.84
CA ARG A 52 15.99 -30.45 12.38
C ARG A 52 16.10 -30.03 13.86
N VAL A 53 15.12 -29.32 14.40
CA VAL A 53 15.23 -28.69 15.73
C VAL A 53 14.19 -29.32 16.66
N ASN A 54 14.63 -29.92 17.77
CA ASN A 54 13.80 -30.00 18.97
C ASN A 54 13.48 -28.54 19.32
N PHE A 55 12.28 -28.08 18.97
CA PHE A 55 11.81 -26.70 19.05
C PHE A 55 12.38 -25.98 20.29
N VAL A 56 13.49 -25.25 20.12
CA VAL A 56 14.08 -24.46 21.20
C VAL A 56 13.31 -23.15 21.21
N GLU A 57 12.60 -22.87 22.31
CA GLU A 57 12.01 -21.56 22.58
C GLU A 57 13.06 -20.47 22.31
N GLY A 58 12.82 -19.61 21.31
CA GLY A 58 13.68 -18.45 21.00
C GLY A 58 14.17 -18.32 19.56
N ASN A 59 13.84 -19.22 18.64
CA ASN A 59 14.04 -18.93 17.21
C ASN A 59 13.01 -17.89 16.74
N GLU A 60 13.45 -16.87 16.00
CA GLU A 60 12.54 -15.95 15.31
C GLU A 60 11.68 -16.75 14.33
N GLU A 61 10.37 -16.75 14.58
CA GLU A 61 9.35 -17.30 13.69
C GLU A 61 8.89 -16.22 12.72
N ASP A 62 8.74 -16.59 11.45
CA ASP A 62 8.13 -15.72 10.45
C ASP A 62 6.71 -16.17 10.10
N PHE A 63 6.10 -15.47 9.13
CA PHE A 63 4.73 -15.76 8.71
C PHE A 63 4.55 -17.17 8.14
N ILE A 64 5.54 -17.72 7.43
CA ILE A 64 5.48 -19.09 6.89
C ILE A 64 5.54 -20.09 8.05
N ASP A 65 6.41 -19.86 9.04
CA ASP A 65 6.43 -20.66 10.27
C ASP A 65 5.05 -20.65 10.96
N VAL A 66 4.44 -19.48 11.17
CA VAL A 66 3.11 -19.38 11.81
C VAL A 66 2.03 -20.11 11.00
N MET A 67 2.01 -19.98 9.67
CA MET A 67 1.04 -20.73 8.86
C MET A 67 1.27 -22.25 8.95
N LEU A 68 2.53 -22.70 8.97
CA LEU A 68 2.87 -24.10 9.15
C LEU A 68 2.45 -24.63 10.52
N SER A 69 2.46 -23.85 11.60
CA SER A 69 2.00 -24.32 12.92
C SER A 69 0.48 -24.34 13.06
N MET A 70 -0.23 -23.43 12.39
CA MET A 70 -1.69 -23.32 12.51
C MET A 70 -2.47 -24.19 11.52
N MET A 71 -1.90 -24.52 10.37
CA MET A 71 -2.60 -25.27 9.32
C MET A 71 -2.19 -26.74 9.33
N SER A 72 -3.16 -27.62 9.49
CA SER A 72 -3.02 -29.06 9.26
C SER A 72 -3.44 -29.40 7.83
N ASN A 73 -3.06 -30.58 7.33
CA ASN A 73 -3.54 -31.05 6.02
C ASN A 73 -5.05 -31.35 6.02
N GLU A 74 -5.65 -31.55 7.21
CA GLU A 74 -7.06 -31.92 7.38
C GLU A 74 -8.00 -30.70 7.29
N ASP A 75 -7.46 -29.49 7.43
CA ASP A 75 -8.23 -28.23 7.36
C ASP A 75 -8.71 -27.88 5.93
N PHE A 76 -8.29 -28.63 4.91
CA PHE A 76 -8.56 -28.33 3.51
C PHE A 76 -9.53 -29.35 2.89
N VAL A 77 -10.79 -28.97 2.73
CA VAL A 77 -11.88 -29.88 2.28
C VAL A 77 -12.24 -29.71 0.79
N ASP A 78 -11.90 -28.57 0.16
CA ASP A 78 -12.40 -28.18 -1.17
C ASP A 78 -11.33 -28.14 -2.28
N GLY A 79 -10.43 -29.13 -2.32
CA GLY A 79 -9.41 -29.25 -3.39
C GLY A 79 -8.24 -28.26 -3.29
N TYR A 80 -8.18 -27.49 -2.21
CA TYR A 80 -6.99 -26.76 -1.79
C TYR A 80 -6.07 -27.69 -1.01
N SER A 81 -4.77 -27.40 -1.03
CA SER A 81 -3.80 -28.07 -0.15
C SER A 81 -3.00 -27.04 0.63
N ARG A 82 -2.36 -27.50 1.70
CA ARG A 82 -1.61 -26.66 2.64
C ARG A 82 -0.51 -25.86 1.94
N GLU A 83 0.34 -26.50 1.14
CA GLU A 83 1.50 -25.83 0.53
C GLU A 83 1.11 -24.73 -0.48
N PRO A 84 0.22 -24.95 -1.47
CA PRO A 84 -0.22 -23.89 -2.37
C PRO A 84 -0.91 -22.74 -1.62
N THR A 85 -1.65 -23.03 -0.55
CA THR A 85 -2.29 -21.99 0.27
C THR A 85 -1.25 -21.12 0.98
N ILE A 86 -0.22 -21.74 1.58
CA ILE A 86 0.89 -21.02 2.23
C ILE A 86 1.63 -20.15 1.22
N LYS A 87 2.05 -20.74 0.09
CA LYS A 87 2.76 -20.01 -0.97
C LYS A 87 1.94 -18.86 -1.52
N ALA A 88 0.67 -19.07 -1.82
CA ALA A 88 -0.22 -18.03 -2.35
C ALA A 88 -0.45 -16.90 -1.34
N THR A 89 -0.62 -17.22 -0.06
CA THR A 89 -0.84 -16.22 0.99
C THR A 89 0.42 -15.40 1.23
N ALA A 90 1.58 -16.05 1.35
CA ALA A 90 2.87 -15.38 1.49
C ALA A 90 3.15 -14.45 0.29
N LEU A 91 2.93 -14.94 -0.93
CA LEU A 91 3.07 -14.13 -2.15
C LEU A 91 2.12 -12.93 -2.13
N SER A 92 0.85 -13.13 -1.76
CA SER A 92 -0.13 -12.06 -1.68
C SER A 92 0.30 -10.97 -0.69
N MET A 93 0.86 -11.34 0.47
CA MET A 93 1.35 -10.38 1.45
C MET A 93 2.52 -9.57 0.89
N VAL A 94 3.53 -10.23 0.32
CA VAL A 94 4.71 -9.54 -0.25
C VAL A 94 4.30 -8.60 -1.38
N LEU A 95 3.53 -9.09 -2.36
CA LEU A 95 3.15 -8.27 -3.52
C LEU A 95 2.31 -7.05 -3.14
N VAL A 96 1.29 -7.25 -2.29
CA VAL A 96 0.36 -6.16 -1.93
C VAL A 96 1.06 -5.16 -1.02
N ALA A 97 1.85 -5.61 -0.03
CA ALA A 97 2.55 -4.72 0.89
C ALA A 97 3.63 -3.90 0.20
N SER A 98 4.46 -4.50 -0.65
CA SER A 98 5.55 -3.79 -1.32
C SER A 98 5.05 -2.76 -2.32
N ASP A 99 4.14 -3.11 -3.23
CA ASP A 99 3.71 -2.20 -4.30
C ASP A 99 2.95 -1.00 -3.75
N THR A 100 1.98 -1.24 -2.85
CA THR A 100 1.12 -0.16 -2.33
C THR A 100 1.89 0.80 -1.43
N THR A 101 2.82 0.30 -0.60
CA THR A 101 3.66 1.14 0.25
C THR A 101 4.62 1.99 -0.57
N ALA A 102 5.31 1.40 -1.57
CA ALA A 102 6.21 2.14 -2.45
C ALA A 102 5.47 3.25 -3.23
N ILE A 103 4.27 2.97 -3.72
CA ILE A 103 3.41 3.97 -4.36
C ILE A 103 3.10 5.11 -3.40
N HIS A 104 2.71 4.78 -2.16
CA HIS A 104 2.36 5.80 -1.19
C HIS A 104 3.56 6.67 -0.79
N LEU A 105 4.72 6.07 -0.53
CA LEU A 105 5.97 6.80 -0.26
C LEU A 105 6.29 7.79 -1.38
N ASN A 106 6.17 7.35 -2.64
CA ASN A 106 6.39 8.21 -3.81
C ASN A 106 5.40 9.39 -3.85
N TRP A 107 4.11 9.16 -3.56
CA TRP A 107 3.14 10.25 -3.51
C TRP A 107 3.38 11.22 -2.36
N VAL A 108 3.81 10.74 -1.19
CA VAL A 108 4.13 11.63 -0.05
C VAL A 108 5.30 12.53 -0.44
N MET A 109 6.37 11.95 -0.97
CA MET A 109 7.52 12.72 -1.45
C MET A 109 7.14 13.69 -2.56
N ALA A 110 6.41 13.25 -3.60
CA ALA A 110 5.98 14.14 -4.68
C ALA A 110 5.15 15.32 -4.17
N THR A 111 4.22 15.04 -3.27
CA THR A 111 3.31 16.07 -2.72
C THR A 111 4.09 17.08 -1.89
N LEU A 112 5.02 16.63 -1.05
CA LEU A 112 5.89 17.51 -0.27
C LEU A 112 6.87 18.32 -1.14
N LEU A 113 7.44 17.72 -2.19
CA LEU A 113 8.30 18.43 -3.14
C LEU A 113 7.52 19.52 -3.90
N ASN A 114 6.22 19.32 -4.13
CA ASN A 114 5.34 20.31 -4.74
C ASN A 114 4.79 21.35 -3.73
N HIS A 115 4.96 21.12 -2.42
CA HIS A 115 4.51 21.98 -1.31
C HIS A 115 5.64 22.15 -0.28
N ARG A 116 6.66 22.92 -0.68
CA ARG A 116 7.91 23.10 0.08
C ARG A 116 7.71 23.68 1.47
N ASP A 117 6.66 24.49 1.66
CA ASP A 117 6.25 25.02 2.94
C ASP A 117 5.77 23.93 3.90
N ALA A 118 4.99 22.95 3.41
CA ALA A 118 4.57 21.79 4.19
C ALA A 118 5.76 20.88 4.51
N MET A 119 6.68 20.67 3.55
CA MET A 119 7.91 19.91 3.80
C MET A 119 8.73 20.56 4.93
N LYS A 120 8.89 21.88 4.88
CA LYS A 120 9.60 22.62 5.92
C LYS A 120 8.95 22.50 7.29
N LYS A 121 7.61 22.61 7.37
CA LYS A 121 6.88 22.41 8.65
C LYS A 121 7.12 21.02 9.24
N VAL A 122 7.14 19.97 8.42
CA VAL A 122 7.48 18.60 8.88
C VAL A 122 8.92 18.53 9.38
N GLN A 123 9.87 19.11 8.66
CA GLN A 123 11.27 19.16 9.06
C GLN A 123 11.47 19.93 10.38
N ASP A 124 10.79 21.05 10.57
CA ASP A 124 10.81 21.85 11.80
C ASP A 124 10.17 21.08 12.98
N GLU A 125 9.08 20.35 12.74
CA GLU A 125 8.43 19.46 13.72
C GLU A 125 9.37 18.33 14.16
N LEU A 126 10.09 17.70 13.21
CA LEU A 126 11.11 16.69 13.49
C LEU A 126 12.27 17.26 14.32
N ASP A 127 12.80 18.42 13.93
CA ASP A 127 13.88 19.08 14.65
C ASP A 127 13.48 19.47 16.08
N THR A 128 12.21 19.81 16.29
CA THR A 128 11.68 20.20 17.60
C THR A 128 11.46 19.01 18.52
N ASN A 129 10.83 17.94 18.02
CA ASN A 129 10.41 16.81 18.86
C ASN A 129 11.48 15.72 18.99
N VAL A 130 12.28 15.50 17.94
CA VAL A 130 13.31 14.44 17.89
C VAL A 130 14.71 15.04 18.04
N GLY A 131 14.94 16.20 17.42
CA GLY A 131 16.25 16.84 17.34
C GLY A 131 17.14 16.26 16.25
N ARG A 132 18.42 16.67 16.27
CA ARG A 132 19.42 16.34 15.24
C ARG A 132 20.57 15.45 15.71
N ASN A 133 20.47 14.89 16.93
CA ASN A 133 21.54 14.10 17.54
C ASN A 133 21.30 12.58 17.47
N ARG A 134 20.15 12.15 16.97
CA ARG A 134 19.77 10.75 16.74
C ARG A 134 18.77 10.64 15.60
N TRP A 135 18.59 9.44 15.07
CA TRP A 135 17.51 9.14 14.14
C TRP A 135 16.16 9.07 14.86
N VAL A 136 15.10 9.41 14.12
CA VAL A 136 13.71 9.23 14.53
C VAL A 136 13.42 7.76 14.76
N GLU A 137 12.72 7.46 15.85
CA GLU A 137 12.28 6.11 16.18
C GLU A 137 10.76 6.00 16.09
N GLU A 138 10.23 4.78 16.06
CA GLU A 138 8.78 4.55 16.00
C GLU A 138 8.03 5.25 17.15
N SER A 139 8.64 5.29 18.33
CA SER A 139 8.08 5.90 19.54
C SER A 139 7.85 7.41 19.42
N ASP A 140 8.60 8.09 18.55
CA ASP A 140 8.49 9.54 18.31
C ASP A 140 7.33 9.91 17.39
N ILE A 141 6.90 8.99 16.53
CA ILE A 141 5.92 9.28 15.46
C ILE A 141 4.62 9.88 16.00
N LYS A 142 4.20 9.46 17.20
CA LYS A 142 2.99 9.95 17.86
C LYS A 142 3.00 11.47 18.11
N ASP A 143 4.19 12.04 18.29
CA ASP A 143 4.39 13.47 18.59
C ASP A 143 4.59 14.31 17.31
N LEU A 144 4.72 13.66 16.14
CA LEU A 144 4.81 14.29 14.82
C LEU A 144 3.42 14.45 14.19
N VAL A 145 2.60 15.33 14.77
CA VAL A 145 1.17 15.44 14.46
C VAL A 145 0.92 16.05 13.08
N TYR A 146 1.68 17.10 12.71
CA TYR A 146 1.58 17.71 11.37
C TYR A 146 2.07 16.75 10.29
N PHE A 147 3.15 16.01 10.55
CA PHE A 147 3.61 14.94 9.66
C PHE A 147 2.54 13.86 9.42
N GLN A 148 1.88 13.38 10.47
CA GLN A 148 0.79 12.41 10.31
C GLN A 148 -0.37 13.00 9.48
N ALA A 149 -0.67 14.29 9.63
CA ALA A 149 -1.67 14.98 8.82
C ALA A 149 -1.27 15.05 7.33
N VAL A 150 0.00 15.31 7.02
CA VAL A 150 0.55 15.28 5.65
C VAL A 150 0.37 13.90 5.01
N VAL A 151 0.68 12.83 5.76
CA VAL A 151 0.55 11.45 5.26
C VAL A 151 -0.92 11.11 5.00
N LYS A 152 -1.84 11.47 5.90
CA LYS A 152 -3.29 11.30 5.72
C LYS A 152 -3.81 12.08 4.51
N GLU A 153 -3.42 13.34 4.35
CA GLU A 153 -3.86 14.16 3.22
C GLU A 153 -3.34 13.64 1.89
N THR A 154 -2.12 13.10 1.89
CA THR A 154 -1.59 12.39 0.72
C THR A 154 -2.40 11.13 0.41
N LEU A 155 -2.78 10.31 1.41
CA LEU A 155 -3.67 9.17 1.20
C LEU A 155 -5.05 9.57 0.68
N ARG A 156 -5.56 10.73 1.08
CA ARG A 156 -6.86 11.26 0.64
C ARG A 156 -6.82 11.61 -0.85
N LEU A 157 -5.85 12.43 -1.23
CA LEU A 157 -5.69 12.88 -2.61
C LEU A 157 -5.20 11.78 -3.53
N TYR A 158 -4.30 10.93 -3.03
CA TYR A 158 -3.60 9.93 -3.81
C TYR A 158 -3.63 8.50 -3.20
N PRO A 159 -4.82 7.88 -2.98
CA PRO A 159 -4.92 6.52 -2.46
C PRO A 159 -4.30 5.47 -3.40
N PRO A 160 -3.41 4.57 -2.94
CA PRO A 160 -2.80 3.54 -3.80
C PRO A 160 -3.81 2.65 -4.55
N ALA A 161 -5.00 2.44 -3.98
CA ALA A 161 -6.11 1.70 -4.58
C ALA A 161 -7.35 2.61 -4.73
N PRO A 162 -7.47 3.38 -5.83
CA PRO A 162 -8.50 4.42 -6.00
C PRO A 162 -9.93 3.87 -6.19
N LEU A 163 -10.06 2.58 -6.53
CA LEU A 163 -11.34 1.87 -6.68
C LEU A 163 -11.53 0.70 -5.69
N LEU A 164 -10.62 0.56 -4.72
CA LEU A 164 -10.46 -0.61 -3.85
C LEU A 164 -10.44 -1.96 -4.62
N ALA A 165 -10.45 -3.07 -3.89
CA ALA A 165 -10.66 -4.38 -4.51
C ALA A 165 -12.14 -4.52 -4.91
N PRO A 166 -12.46 -5.13 -6.07
CA PRO A 166 -13.84 -5.40 -6.44
C PRO A 166 -14.53 -6.33 -5.43
N HIS A 167 -15.77 -6.02 -5.09
CA HIS A 167 -16.64 -6.88 -4.30
C HIS A 167 -17.67 -7.56 -5.21
N GLU A 168 -18.28 -8.63 -4.72
CA GLU A 168 -19.39 -9.31 -5.39
C GLU A 168 -20.49 -9.62 -4.36
N SER A 169 -21.75 -9.40 -4.73
CA SER A 169 -22.89 -9.73 -3.88
C SER A 169 -23.05 -11.24 -3.74
N VAL A 170 -23.04 -11.74 -2.51
CA VAL A 170 -23.15 -13.19 -2.22
C VAL A 170 -24.59 -13.70 -2.27
N GLU A 171 -25.56 -12.79 -2.16
CA GLU A 171 -26.99 -12.99 -2.22
C GLU A 171 -27.69 -11.74 -2.76
N ASP A 172 -28.97 -11.86 -3.10
CA ASP A 172 -29.81 -10.72 -3.48
C ASP A 172 -29.94 -9.76 -2.28
N CYS A 173 -29.74 -8.47 -2.51
CA CYS A 173 -29.84 -7.46 -1.45
C CYS A 173 -30.46 -6.15 -1.93
N ILE A 174 -30.79 -5.27 -1.00
CA ILE A 174 -31.34 -3.93 -1.29
C ILE A 174 -30.39 -2.87 -0.75
N VAL A 175 -29.93 -1.96 -1.61
CA VAL A 175 -29.07 -0.84 -1.24
C VAL A 175 -29.75 0.45 -1.68
N GLN A 176 -30.05 1.34 -0.72
CA GLN A 176 -30.74 2.62 -0.97
C GLN A 176 -32.06 2.44 -1.77
N GLY A 177 -32.81 1.36 -1.49
CA GLY A 177 -34.06 1.03 -2.17
C GLY A 177 -33.89 0.33 -3.53
N CYS A 178 -32.66 0.17 -4.03
CA CYS A 178 -32.37 -0.54 -5.27
C CYS A 178 -32.11 -2.02 -5.01
N HIS A 179 -32.77 -2.91 -5.77
CA HIS A 179 -32.49 -4.33 -5.75
C HIS A 179 -31.17 -4.64 -6.48
N ILE A 180 -30.27 -5.34 -5.80
CA ILE A 180 -28.95 -5.76 -6.28
C ILE A 180 -28.95 -7.31 -6.32
N PRO A 181 -29.01 -7.93 -7.50
CA PRO A 181 -28.97 -9.38 -7.62
C PRO A 181 -27.64 -9.96 -7.11
N LYS A 182 -27.66 -11.22 -6.67
CA LYS A 182 -26.47 -12.02 -6.41
C LYS A 182 -25.53 -12.05 -7.62
N GLY A 183 -24.22 -12.01 -7.36
CA GLY A 183 -23.18 -12.01 -8.40
C GLY A 183 -22.91 -10.63 -9.02
N THR A 184 -23.56 -9.57 -8.52
CA THR A 184 -23.30 -8.20 -8.96
C THR A 184 -21.96 -7.71 -8.43
N ARG A 185 -21.09 -7.23 -9.33
CA ARG A 185 -19.79 -6.66 -8.97
C ARG A 185 -19.93 -5.21 -8.53
N LEU A 186 -19.32 -4.88 -7.39
CA LEU A 186 -19.25 -3.54 -6.82
C LEU A 186 -17.82 -3.03 -6.86
N TRP A 187 -17.64 -1.82 -7.36
CA TRP A 187 -16.39 -1.06 -7.30
C TRP A 187 -16.61 0.17 -6.42
N VAL A 188 -15.77 0.35 -5.41
CA VAL A 188 -15.89 1.46 -4.47
C VAL A 188 -14.93 2.56 -4.89
N ASN A 189 -15.45 3.63 -5.49
CA ASN A 189 -14.64 4.75 -5.94
C ASN A 189 -14.22 5.66 -4.77
N THR A 190 -13.18 5.24 -4.04
CA THR A 190 -12.62 5.97 -2.90
C THR A 190 -12.00 7.28 -3.33
N MET A 191 -11.37 7.35 -4.50
CA MET A 191 -10.82 8.59 -5.03
C MET A 191 -11.88 9.68 -5.17
N LYS A 192 -13.07 9.33 -5.69
CA LYS A 192 -14.20 10.25 -5.79
C LYS A 192 -14.77 10.62 -4.42
N LEU A 193 -14.91 9.64 -3.52
CA LEU A 193 -15.41 9.84 -2.16
C LEU A 193 -14.52 10.80 -1.37
N HIS A 194 -13.20 10.61 -1.44
CA HIS A 194 -12.20 11.43 -0.79
C HIS A 194 -12.11 12.85 -1.38
N ARG A 195 -12.75 13.11 -2.52
CA ARG A 195 -12.83 14.42 -3.18
C ARG A 195 -14.26 14.93 -3.30
N ASP A 196 -15.22 14.36 -2.55
CA ASP A 196 -16.60 14.84 -2.58
C ASP A 196 -16.67 16.26 -1.98
N PRO A 197 -17.05 17.29 -2.76
CA PRO A 197 -17.12 18.67 -2.27
C PRO A 197 -18.20 18.88 -1.20
N LYS A 198 -19.11 17.92 -0.99
CA LYS A 198 -20.08 17.95 0.11
C LYS A 198 -19.47 17.60 1.46
N ILE A 199 -18.33 16.91 1.45
CA ILE A 199 -17.63 16.44 2.65
C ILE A 199 -16.33 17.23 2.85
N TRP A 200 -15.58 17.44 1.76
CA TRP A 200 -14.25 18.04 1.78
C TRP A 200 -14.27 19.45 1.21
N SER A 201 -13.89 20.45 2.01
CA SER A 201 -13.65 21.81 1.54
C SER A 201 -12.43 21.85 0.62
N ASN A 202 -12.52 22.51 -0.54
CA ASN A 202 -11.44 22.55 -1.55
C ASN A 202 -10.84 21.15 -1.81
N PRO A 203 -11.66 20.19 -2.28
CA PRO A 203 -11.33 18.76 -2.25
C PRO A 203 -10.08 18.41 -3.05
N ASP A 204 -9.73 19.21 -4.06
CA ASP A 204 -8.57 18.95 -4.92
C ASP A 204 -7.28 19.61 -4.43
N THR A 205 -7.35 20.43 -3.39
CA THR A 205 -6.20 21.11 -2.79
C THR A 205 -5.56 20.23 -1.73
N PHE A 206 -4.22 20.19 -1.71
CA PHE A 206 -3.45 19.60 -0.63
C PHE A 206 -3.46 20.55 0.58
N ASP A 207 -4.15 20.13 1.64
CA ASP A 207 -4.35 20.90 2.86
C ASP A 207 -4.28 19.95 4.08
N PRO A 208 -3.07 19.66 4.59
CA PRO A 208 -2.88 18.83 5.79
C PRO A 208 -3.63 19.37 7.01
N GLU A 209 -3.76 20.69 7.14
CA GLU A 209 -4.36 21.37 8.29
C GLU A 209 -5.80 20.94 8.54
N ARG A 210 -6.52 20.41 7.54
CA ARG A 210 -7.86 19.84 7.73
C ARG A 210 -7.86 18.67 8.72
N PHE A 211 -6.82 17.85 8.73
CA PHE A 211 -6.66 16.72 9.66
C PHE A 211 -6.17 17.15 11.05
N LEU A 212 -5.92 18.44 11.26
CA LEU A 212 -5.65 19.04 12.57
C LEU A 212 -6.85 19.79 13.14
N THR A 213 -7.85 20.06 12.29
CA THR A 213 -8.99 20.93 12.61
C THR A 213 -10.31 20.20 12.37
N SER A 214 -10.96 20.46 11.24
CA SER A 214 -12.29 19.94 10.88
C SER A 214 -12.37 18.41 10.83
N GLN A 215 -11.25 17.72 10.57
CA GLN A 215 -11.16 16.26 10.42
C GLN A 215 -10.18 15.63 11.43
N ALA A 216 -9.95 16.26 12.58
CA ALA A 216 -8.99 15.80 13.58
C ALA A 216 -9.29 14.39 14.13
N GLY A 217 -10.57 14.00 14.20
CA GLY A 217 -11.01 12.68 14.69
C GLY A 217 -11.03 11.58 13.62
N VAL A 218 -10.68 11.89 12.37
CA VAL A 218 -10.71 10.92 11.27
C VAL A 218 -9.45 10.07 11.27
N ASP A 219 -9.63 8.76 11.26
CA ASP A 219 -8.55 7.77 11.22
C ASP A 219 -8.65 6.87 9.97
N VAL A 220 -7.64 6.02 9.78
CA VAL A 220 -7.51 5.13 8.61
C VAL A 220 -8.13 3.74 8.82
N ARG A 221 -8.77 3.48 9.97
CA ARG A 221 -9.31 2.17 10.37
C ARG A 221 -10.67 1.85 9.74
N GLY A 222 -11.25 2.81 9.02
CA GLY A 222 -12.44 2.60 8.20
C GLY A 222 -13.75 2.67 8.98
N HIS A 223 -13.78 3.40 10.11
CA HIS A 223 -15.01 3.70 10.85
C HIS A 223 -15.68 5.00 10.39
N GLN A 224 -14.91 5.90 9.77
CA GLN A 224 -15.33 7.19 9.21
C GLN A 224 -15.38 7.05 7.68
N TYR A 225 -16.58 6.93 7.12
CA TYR A 225 -16.75 6.58 5.70
C TYR A 225 -16.34 7.69 4.73
N GLU A 226 -16.19 8.93 5.18
CA GLU A 226 -15.62 10.02 4.41
C GLU A 226 -14.16 9.78 4.00
N PHE A 227 -13.43 8.93 4.75
CA PHE A 227 -12.02 8.62 4.54
C PHE A 227 -11.73 7.13 4.78
N ILE A 228 -11.69 6.35 3.70
CA ILE A 228 -11.48 4.90 3.72
C ILE A 228 -10.34 4.47 2.78
N PRO A 229 -9.11 5.01 2.91
CA PRO A 229 -7.99 4.68 2.01
C PRO A 229 -7.60 3.18 2.06
N PHE A 230 -7.99 2.47 3.12
CA PHE A 230 -7.76 1.04 3.30
C PHE A 230 -9.04 0.19 3.23
N GLY A 231 -10.15 0.77 2.77
CA GLY A 231 -11.46 0.15 2.79
C GLY A 231 -12.06 0.04 4.19
N SER A 232 -13.13 -0.75 4.33
CA SER A 232 -13.86 -0.94 5.59
C SER A 232 -14.51 -2.33 5.63
N GLY A 233 -14.93 -2.76 6.83
CA GLY A 233 -15.63 -4.02 7.08
C GLY A 233 -14.76 -5.27 6.89
N ARG A 234 -15.40 -6.40 6.53
CA ARG A 234 -14.76 -7.74 6.46
C ARG A 234 -13.58 -7.84 5.48
N ARG A 235 -13.45 -6.91 4.55
CA ARG A 235 -12.41 -6.87 3.51
C ARG A 235 -11.54 -5.61 3.61
N SER A 236 -11.54 -4.96 4.78
CA SER A 236 -10.56 -3.90 5.06
C SER A 236 -9.14 -4.45 4.96
N CYS A 237 -8.20 -3.58 4.61
CA CYS A 237 -6.81 -3.98 4.44
C CYS A 237 -6.23 -4.57 5.73
N PRO A 238 -5.71 -5.82 5.72
CA PRO A 238 -5.07 -6.38 6.91
C PRO A 238 -3.72 -5.69 7.22
N GLY A 239 -3.14 -5.00 6.24
CA GLY A 239 -1.83 -4.33 6.34
C GLY A 239 -1.88 -2.88 6.83
N ILE A 240 -3.00 -2.36 7.35
CA ILE A 240 -3.12 -0.94 7.78
C ILE A 240 -1.98 -0.54 8.72
N THR A 241 -1.74 -1.34 9.76
CA THR A 241 -0.72 -1.03 10.78
C THR A 241 0.68 -1.02 10.16
N TYR A 242 1.02 -2.05 9.38
CA TYR A 242 2.30 -2.14 8.66
C TYR A 242 2.52 -0.95 7.72
N ALA A 243 1.55 -0.67 6.84
CA ALA A 243 1.67 0.41 5.86
C ALA A 243 1.83 1.77 6.53
N THR A 244 1.09 2.01 7.62
CA THR A 244 1.17 3.27 8.38
C THR A 244 2.55 3.42 9.05
N GLN A 245 3.01 2.40 9.78
CA GLN A 245 4.30 2.43 10.48
C GLN A 245 5.48 2.58 9.50
N VAL A 246 5.52 1.76 8.44
CA VAL A 246 6.60 1.81 7.45
C VAL A 246 6.62 3.15 6.71
N THR A 247 5.45 3.66 6.32
CA THR A 247 5.36 4.98 5.67
C THR A 247 5.87 6.08 6.60
N HIS A 248 5.37 6.09 7.84
CA HIS A 248 5.76 7.10 8.82
C HIS A 248 7.26 7.07 9.07
N LEU A 249 7.81 5.89 9.37
CA LEU A 249 9.23 5.77 9.70
C LEU A 249 10.13 6.10 8.51
N ALA A 250 9.82 5.60 7.32
CA ALA A 250 10.63 5.83 6.13
C ALA A 250 10.63 7.31 5.72
N ILE A 251 9.46 7.97 5.65
CA ILE A 251 9.40 9.39 5.29
C ILE A 251 10.02 10.26 6.39
N ALA A 252 9.76 9.96 7.66
CA ALA A 252 10.37 10.72 8.77
C ALA A 252 11.89 10.62 8.72
N HIS A 253 12.47 9.43 8.50
CA HIS A 253 13.92 9.27 8.33
C HIS A 253 14.44 10.06 7.14
N LEU A 254 13.77 9.99 5.98
CA LEU A 254 14.17 10.70 4.79
C LEU A 254 14.19 12.22 5.05
N LEU A 255 13.11 12.78 5.59
CA LEU A 255 12.98 14.22 5.82
C LEU A 255 13.86 14.72 6.96
N GLN A 256 14.09 13.91 8.00
CA GLN A 256 15.02 14.25 9.08
C GLN A 256 16.47 14.25 8.54
N GLY A 257 16.82 13.23 7.75
CA GLY A 257 18.15 13.01 7.25
C GLY A 257 18.56 13.91 6.08
N PHE A 258 17.63 14.36 5.26
CA PHE A 258 18.00 15.00 3.99
C PHE A 258 17.12 16.19 3.63
N ASP A 259 17.75 17.19 3.04
CA ASP A 259 17.08 18.22 2.28
C ASP A 259 16.92 17.71 0.85
N PHE A 260 15.74 17.92 0.28
CA PHE A 260 15.41 17.48 -1.06
C PHE A 260 15.18 18.70 -1.95
N SER A 261 15.76 18.71 -3.14
CA SER A 261 15.41 19.64 -4.22
C SER A 261 15.16 18.88 -5.52
N THR A 262 14.56 19.54 -6.51
CA THR A 262 14.36 18.99 -7.85
C THR A 262 15.40 19.59 -8.79
N PRO A 263 15.90 18.87 -9.81
CA PRO A 263 16.94 19.39 -10.71
C PRO A 263 16.61 20.74 -11.37
N SER A 264 15.34 21.02 -11.65
CA SER A 264 14.87 22.25 -12.28
C SER A 264 14.20 23.26 -11.34
N ASP A 265 13.99 22.92 -10.05
CA ASP A 265 13.13 23.67 -9.11
C ASP A 265 11.71 23.99 -9.63
N GLU A 266 11.27 23.34 -10.71
CA GLU A 266 9.91 23.45 -11.24
C GLU A 266 8.94 22.53 -10.48
N PRO A 267 7.64 22.86 -10.45
CA PRO A 267 6.61 21.97 -9.93
C PRO A 267 6.65 20.62 -10.62
N LEU A 268 6.55 19.54 -9.84
CA LEU A 268 6.48 18.19 -10.38
C LEU A 268 5.17 17.98 -11.13
N ASP A 269 5.20 17.27 -12.26
CA ASP A 269 3.97 16.77 -12.88
C ASP A 269 3.33 15.74 -11.94
N MET A 270 2.11 16.03 -11.47
CA MET A 270 1.35 15.20 -10.54
C MET A 270 0.41 14.21 -11.23
N LYS A 271 0.56 13.99 -12.53
CA LYS A 271 -0.27 13.05 -13.32
C LYS A 271 -0.21 11.62 -12.79
N GLU A 272 -1.38 10.97 -12.73
CA GLU A 272 -1.48 9.56 -12.40
C GLU A 272 -1.14 8.65 -13.60
N GLY A 273 -0.46 7.55 -13.31
CA GLY A 273 -0.16 6.49 -14.27
C GLY A 273 -1.34 5.56 -14.48
N LEU A 274 -1.33 4.85 -15.61
CA LEU A 274 -2.35 3.86 -15.95
C LEU A 274 -2.13 2.56 -15.16
N GLY A 275 -3.17 2.05 -14.50
CA GLY A 275 -3.10 0.77 -13.80
C GLY A 275 -4.23 0.54 -12.80
N VAL A 276 -4.23 -0.65 -12.19
CA VAL A 276 -5.12 -0.98 -11.06
C VAL A 276 -4.73 -0.20 -9.80
N THR A 277 -3.43 0.04 -9.63
CA THR A 277 -2.88 0.88 -8.57
C THR A 277 -2.56 2.26 -9.10
N MET A 278 -2.71 3.28 -8.26
CA MET A 278 -2.51 4.66 -8.66
C MET A 278 -1.06 5.08 -8.48
N ARG A 279 -0.23 4.73 -9.45
CA ARG A 279 1.17 5.16 -9.50
C ARG A 279 1.25 6.59 -10.04
N LYS A 280 2.36 7.29 -9.81
CA LYS A 280 2.69 8.44 -10.66
C LYS A 280 2.95 7.96 -12.10
N ALA A 281 2.61 8.80 -13.07
CA ALA A 281 2.94 8.54 -14.47
C ALA A 281 4.46 8.53 -14.68
N ASP A 282 5.14 9.51 -14.10
CA ASP A 282 6.57 9.74 -14.25
C ASP A 282 7.32 9.56 -12.93
N PRO A 283 8.56 9.03 -12.96
CA PRO A 283 9.41 8.94 -11.79
C PRO A 283 9.77 10.33 -11.25
N ILE A 284 10.14 10.39 -9.96
CA ILE A 284 10.59 11.63 -9.32
C ILE A 284 12.11 11.61 -9.29
N GLU A 285 12.72 12.65 -9.87
CA GLU A 285 14.16 12.89 -9.73
C GLU A 285 14.40 13.94 -8.65
N VAL A 286 15.28 13.62 -7.70
CA VAL A 286 15.61 14.49 -6.57
C VAL A 286 17.11 14.60 -6.37
N LEU A 287 17.54 15.77 -5.92
CA LEU A 287 18.85 16.00 -5.35
C LEU A 287 18.71 15.94 -3.83
N ILE A 288 19.61 15.20 -3.17
CA ILE A 288 19.59 15.01 -1.72
C ILE A 288 20.85 15.62 -1.10
N THR A 289 20.67 16.37 -0.02
CA THR A 289 21.79 16.93 0.77
C THR A 289 21.63 16.53 2.24
N PRO A 290 22.66 16.00 2.91
CA PRO A 290 22.57 15.64 4.33
C PRO A 290 22.23 16.82 5.25
N ARG A 291 21.29 16.64 6.19
CA ARG A 291 20.88 17.64 7.20
C ARG A 291 21.50 17.43 8.58
N LEU A 292 21.79 16.18 8.91
CA LEU A 292 22.25 15.77 10.24
C LEU A 292 23.77 15.80 10.35
N PRO A 293 24.33 15.73 11.57
CA PRO A 293 25.75 15.56 11.78
C PRO A 293 26.29 14.31 11.07
N SER A 294 27.46 14.42 10.45
CA SER A 294 28.07 13.34 9.65
C SER A 294 28.29 12.03 10.41
N VAL A 295 28.34 12.07 11.74
CA VAL A 295 28.45 10.86 12.60
C VAL A 295 27.23 9.94 12.47
N LEU A 296 26.04 10.48 12.17
CA LEU A 296 24.80 9.70 12.08
C LEU A 296 24.65 8.93 10.75
N TYR A 297 25.50 9.20 9.76
CA TYR A 297 25.51 8.49 8.47
C TYR A 297 26.64 7.47 8.36
N LYS A 298 27.40 7.25 9.43
CA LYS A 298 28.45 6.23 9.47
C LYS A 298 27.80 4.90 9.83
N PHE A 299 27.85 3.96 8.90
CA PHE A 299 27.47 2.56 9.08
C PHE A 299 28.57 1.78 9.79
#